data_AF-A0A352VVY0-F1
#
_entry.id   AF-A0A352VVY0-F1
#
_cell.length_a   1.000
_cell.length_b   1.000
_cell.length_c   1.000
_cell.angle_alpha   90.00
_cell.angle_beta   90.00
_cell.angle_gamma   90.00
#
_symmetry.space_group_name_H-M   'P 1'
#
loop_
_entity.id
_entity.type
_entity.pdbx_description
1 polymer ?
#
loop_
_entity_poly.entity_id
_entity_poly.type
_entity_poly.pdbx_seq_one_letter_code
_entity_poly.pdbx_strand_id
1 'polypeptide(L)'
;MIIDVHEHFGWEQNYLKLLLESMDKGGIDKTCLSPLPPCFESPDDKEVLKAAQSYPDRIIPFGYIRLGEDSPKTVSQLRERGFKGLKIHTPPLNYDDPSFFPVYAAAEEAGLPILFHTGAVAVKSDKNTARYNISSARMRPIFIDSIAKAFPDLKIIMAHLGMPWHDEAIIVLRYNPNVFADLAIGHNYGVEDYSRSFFQRAFAHPADLKQLVFGGSHFSHSNWILQKRYYELFDFLHIPEEIQKKILAGNIQEMLKI
;
A
#
# COMPACT_ATOMS: atom_id res chain seq x y z
N MET A 1 10.57 12.49 -10.84
CA MET A 1 10.59 11.88 -9.51
C MET A 1 9.54 10.78 -9.45
N ILE A 2 9.87 9.64 -8.84
CA ILE A 2 9.01 8.49 -8.62
C ILE A 2 9.09 8.09 -7.15
N ILE A 3 7.94 7.90 -6.51
CA ILE A 3 7.82 7.45 -5.13
C ILE A 3 7.00 6.17 -5.10
N ASP A 4 7.64 5.08 -4.69
CA ASP A 4 6.96 3.82 -4.43
C ASP A 4 6.23 3.89 -3.09
N VAL A 5 4.90 3.73 -3.11
CA VAL A 5 4.07 3.82 -1.90
C VAL A 5 4.00 2.52 -1.11
N HIS A 6 4.54 1.43 -1.65
CA HIS A 6 4.30 0.10 -1.12
C HIS A 6 5.55 -0.76 -1.25
N GLU A 7 6.39 -0.77 -0.23
CA GLU A 7 7.49 -1.73 -0.11
C GLU A 7 7.51 -2.40 1.27
N HIS A 8 7.95 -3.65 1.29
CA HIS A 8 8.04 -4.43 2.51
C HIS A 8 9.49 -4.71 2.86
N PHE A 9 9.87 -4.53 4.13
CA PHE A 9 11.21 -4.88 4.56
C PHE A 9 11.39 -6.41 4.47
N GLY A 10 12.20 -6.86 3.51
CA GLY A 10 12.50 -8.27 3.33
C GLY A 10 13.40 -8.84 4.44
N TRP A 11 13.33 -10.16 4.62
CA TRP A 11 14.11 -10.94 5.59
C TRP A 11 15.55 -11.23 5.15
N GLU A 12 15.88 -10.95 3.88
CA GLU A 12 17.16 -11.32 3.30
C GLU A 12 18.32 -10.48 3.85
N GLN A 13 19.49 -11.10 4.00
CA GLN A 13 20.71 -10.37 4.33
C GLN A 13 21.02 -9.35 3.24
N ASN A 14 21.40 -8.13 3.64
CA ASN A 14 21.66 -7.02 2.73
C ASN A 14 20.44 -6.53 1.93
N TYR A 15 19.21 -6.85 2.34
CA TYR A 15 17.99 -6.42 1.65
C TYR A 15 17.99 -4.92 1.31
N LEU A 16 18.32 -4.04 2.26
CA LEU A 16 18.35 -2.59 1.99
C LEU A 16 19.30 -2.20 0.86
N LYS A 17 20.47 -2.83 0.76
CA LYS A 17 21.42 -2.56 -0.31
C LYS A 17 20.82 -2.95 -1.67
N LEU A 18 20.27 -4.15 -1.75
CA LEU A 18 19.68 -4.68 -2.98
C LEU A 18 18.42 -3.90 -3.39
N LEU A 19 17.62 -3.45 -2.42
CA LEU A 19 16.48 -2.56 -2.64
C LEU A 19 16.94 -1.25 -3.27
N LEU A 20 17.95 -0.59 -2.70
CA LEU A 20 18.49 0.67 -3.24
C LEU A 20 19.06 0.48 -4.65
N GLU A 21 19.80 -0.61 -4.92
CA GLU A 21 20.29 -0.93 -6.26
C GLU A 21 19.14 -1.16 -7.26
N SER A 22 18.04 -1.80 -6.83
CA SER A 22 16.83 -1.99 -7.63
C SER A 22 16.12 -0.65 -7.90
N MET A 23 16.01 0.21 -6.88
CA MET A 23 15.45 1.55 -7.01
C MET A 23 16.25 2.40 -8.00
N ASP A 24 17.59 2.37 -7.93
CA ASP A 24 18.45 3.12 -8.84
C ASP A 24 18.30 2.63 -10.28
N LYS A 25 18.23 1.30 -10.50
CA LYS A 25 17.97 0.71 -11.83
C LYS A 25 16.59 1.08 -12.37
N GLY A 26 15.59 1.18 -11.50
CA GLY A 26 14.21 1.52 -11.83
C GLY A 26 13.89 3.02 -11.81
N GLY A 27 14.88 3.88 -11.57
CA GLY A 27 14.67 5.33 -11.43
C GLY A 27 13.68 5.72 -10.32
N ILE A 28 13.60 4.92 -9.24
CA ILE A 28 12.74 5.17 -8.08
C ILE A 28 13.51 6.02 -7.07
N ASP A 29 13.03 7.23 -6.82
CA ASP A 29 13.70 8.18 -5.94
C ASP A 29 13.48 7.85 -4.46
N LYS A 30 12.24 7.51 -4.09
CA LYS A 30 11.88 7.18 -2.70
C LYS A 30 10.96 5.96 -2.62
N THR A 31 10.96 5.27 -1.50
CA THR A 31 10.00 4.20 -1.20
C THR A 31 9.44 4.30 0.21
N CYS A 32 8.15 4.00 0.35
CA CYS A 32 7.47 3.83 1.63
C CYS A 32 7.71 2.40 2.12
N LEU A 33 8.63 2.25 3.06
CA LEU A 33 9.05 0.96 3.59
C LEU A 33 8.25 0.63 4.86
N SER A 34 7.67 -0.56 4.91
CA SER A 34 6.90 -1.06 6.05
C SER A 34 7.30 -2.49 6.43
N PRO A 35 7.06 -2.91 7.68
CA PRO A 35 7.09 -4.32 8.04
C PRO A 35 5.97 -5.11 7.34
N LEU A 36 6.06 -6.44 7.41
CA LEU A 36 4.97 -7.37 7.17
C LEU A 36 4.32 -7.81 8.48
N PRO A 37 3.15 -8.47 8.41
CA PRO A 37 2.59 -9.15 9.57
C PRO A 37 3.56 -10.16 10.19
N PRO A 38 3.45 -10.44 11.50
CA PRO A 38 4.31 -11.40 12.20
C PRO A 38 4.38 -12.81 11.59
N CYS A 39 3.37 -13.22 10.80
CA CYS A 39 3.37 -14.51 10.11
C CYS A 39 4.41 -14.63 8.97
N PHE A 40 5.02 -13.52 8.55
CA PHE A 40 6.07 -13.48 7.54
C PHE A 40 7.48 -13.31 8.12
N GLU A 41 7.61 -13.12 9.44
CA GLU A 41 8.91 -13.00 10.13
C GLU A 41 9.83 -11.91 9.54
N SER A 42 9.25 -10.81 9.05
CA SER A 42 10.00 -9.66 8.55
C SER A 42 10.63 -8.83 9.68
N PRO A 43 11.62 -7.96 9.36
CA PRO A 43 12.04 -6.90 10.27
C PRO A 43 10.87 -6.04 10.78
N ASP A 44 11.01 -5.51 11.99
CA ASP A 44 9.98 -4.73 12.68
C ASP A 44 10.09 -3.22 12.42
N ASP A 45 9.22 -2.43 13.06
CA ASP A 45 9.22 -0.97 12.98
C ASP A 45 10.56 -0.34 13.40
N LYS A 46 11.32 -0.95 14.32
CA LYS A 46 12.60 -0.37 14.76
C LYS A 46 13.62 -0.46 13.64
N GLU A 47 13.67 -1.58 12.93
CA GLU A 47 14.55 -1.74 11.78
C GLU A 47 14.12 -0.85 10.61
N VAL A 48 12.83 -0.69 10.35
CA VAL A 48 12.33 0.28 9.35
C VAL A 48 12.77 1.71 9.68
N LEU A 49 12.63 2.12 10.94
CA LEU A 49 13.05 3.46 11.36
C LEU A 49 14.56 3.66 11.22
N LYS A 50 15.36 2.65 11.57
CA LYS A 50 16.81 2.66 11.39
C LYS A 50 17.21 2.75 9.91
N ALA A 51 16.47 2.06 9.02
CA ALA A 51 16.67 2.16 7.58
C ALA A 51 16.39 3.59 7.09
N ALA A 52 15.28 4.18 7.53
CA ALA A 52 14.92 5.57 7.20
C ALA A 52 15.95 6.59 7.71
N GLN A 53 16.52 6.39 8.90
CA GLN A 53 17.59 7.24 9.43
C GLN A 53 18.90 7.08 8.64
N SER A 54 19.18 5.89 8.13
CA SER A 54 20.39 5.62 7.33
C SER A 54 20.28 6.16 5.90
N TYR A 55 19.06 6.24 5.37
CA TYR A 55 18.78 6.70 4.01
C TYR A 55 17.57 7.66 3.96
N PRO A 56 17.63 8.82 4.63
CA PRO A 56 16.50 9.73 4.79
C PRO A 56 15.98 10.30 3.46
N ASP A 57 16.85 10.39 2.47
CA ASP A 57 16.48 10.85 1.12
C ASP A 57 15.87 9.76 0.24
N ARG A 58 15.84 8.49 0.69
CA ARG A 58 15.37 7.35 -0.10
C ARG A 58 14.24 6.57 0.57
N ILE A 59 14.19 6.52 1.90
CA ILE A 59 13.25 5.67 2.64
C ILE A 59 12.30 6.52 3.47
N ILE A 60 11.00 6.30 3.27
CA ILE A 60 9.90 6.90 4.03
C ILE A 60 9.35 5.81 4.96
N PRO A 61 9.46 5.96 6.29
CA PRO A 61 9.06 4.89 7.22
C PRO A 61 7.54 4.84 7.39
N PHE A 62 6.95 3.67 7.11
CA PHE A 62 5.55 3.34 7.41
C PHE A 62 5.50 2.33 8.56
N GLY A 63 4.68 2.63 9.57
CA GLY A 63 4.61 1.84 10.81
C GLY A 63 3.50 0.81 10.75
N TYR A 64 3.75 -0.39 11.26
CA TYR A 64 2.76 -1.45 11.23
C TYR A 64 1.77 -1.34 12.40
N ILE A 65 0.48 -1.49 12.12
CA ILE A 65 -0.59 -1.51 13.14
C ILE A 65 -1.28 -2.88 13.14
N ARG A 66 -1.33 -3.52 14.30
CA ARG A 66 -2.06 -4.76 14.54
C ARG A 66 -3.46 -4.45 15.06
N LEU A 67 -4.43 -4.42 14.14
CA LEU A 67 -5.83 -4.25 14.51
C LEU A 67 -6.28 -5.32 15.51
N GLY A 68 -6.99 -4.89 16.57
CA GLY A 68 -7.42 -5.76 17.68
C GLY A 68 -6.38 -5.94 18.79
N GLU A 69 -5.13 -5.53 18.59
CA GLU A 69 -4.07 -5.53 19.62
C GLU A 69 -3.61 -4.11 19.95
N ASP A 70 -3.26 -3.35 18.91
CA ASP A 70 -2.76 -1.98 19.04
C ASP A 70 -3.91 -0.99 19.23
N SER A 71 -3.61 0.11 19.93
CA SER A 71 -4.59 1.11 20.34
C SER A 71 -4.33 2.45 19.63
N PRO A 72 -5.25 3.43 19.74
CA PRO A 72 -5.00 4.81 19.29
C PRO A 72 -3.65 5.39 19.73
N LYS A 73 -3.18 5.02 20.94
CA LYS A 73 -1.88 5.46 21.47
C LYS A 73 -0.71 4.96 20.62
N THR A 74 -0.80 3.77 20.03
CA THR A 74 0.24 3.23 19.15
C THR A 74 0.41 4.13 17.92
N VAL A 75 -0.68 4.66 17.36
CA VAL A 75 -0.65 5.60 16.24
C VAL A 75 0.09 6.88 16.62
N SER A 76 -0.23 7.48 17.76
CA SER A 76 0.47 8.67 18.27
C SER A 76 1.96 8.40 18.48
N GLN A 77 2.31 7.25 19.06
CA GLN A 77 3.71 6.86 19.27
C GLN A 77 4.49 6.67 17.97
N LEU A 78 3.88 6.07 16.94
CA LEU A 78 4.50 5.96 15.62
C LEU A 78 4.71 7.35 15.01
N ARG A 79 3.71 8.23 15.10
CA ARG A 79 3.84 9.62 14.63
C ARG A 79 5.00 10.34 15.31
N GLU A 80 5.08 10.28 16.63
CA GLU A 80 6.13 10.91 17.44
C GLU A 80 7.53 10.38 17.11
N ARG A 81 7.64 9.09 16.79
CA ARG A 81 8.90 8.45 16.36
C ARG A 81 9.33 8.82 14.94
N GLY A 82 8.50 9.55 14.19
CA GLY A 82 8.82 10.05 12.85
C GLY A 82 8.26 9.23 11.69
N PHE A 83 7.40 8.24 11.95
CA PHE A 83 6.69 7.53 10.89
C PHE A 83 5.77 8.47 10.10
N LYS A 84 5.69 8.25 8.80
CA LYS A 84 4.99 9.13 7.85
C LYS A 84 3.68 8.55 7.34
N GLY A 85 3.47 7.25 7.52
CA GLY A 85 2.22 6.56 7.24
C GLY A 85 2.14 5.27 8.05
N LEU A 86 1.03 4.54 7.87
CA LEU A 86 0.75 3.30 8.56
C LEU A 86 0.51 2.17 7.56
N LYS A 87 0.84 0.94 7.93
CA LYS A 87 0.48 -0.29 7.20
C LYS A 87 -0.44 -1.13 8.07
N ILE A 88 -1.52 -1.61 7.48
CA ILE A 88 -2.43 -2.57 8.10
C ILE A 88 -2.60 -3.79 7.20
N HIS A 89 -2.54 -4.98 7.80
CA HIS A 89 -2.67 -6.25 7.10
C HIS A 89 -3.19 -7.33 8.09
N THR A 90 -3.88 -8.35 7.59
CA THR A 90 -4.35 -9.53 8.37
C THR A 90 -5.14 -9.19 9.65
N PRO A 91 -6.24 -8.45 9.55
CA PRO A 91 -7.06 -8.14 10.72
C PRO A 91 -7.77 -9.39 11.29
N PRO A 92 -8.09 -9.42 12.59
CA PRO A 92 -8.84 -10.53 13.19
C PRO A 92 -10.34 -10.49 12.88
N LEU A 93 -10.88 -9.33 12.49
CA LEU A 93 -12.26 -9.11 12.04
C LEU A 93 -12.25 -8.37 10.69
N ASN A 94 -13.42 -8.14 10.09
CA ASN A 94 -13.49 -7.33 8.86
C ASN A 94 -12.93 -5.93 9.11
N TYR A 95 -12.31 -5.30 8.11
CA TYR A 95 -11.69 -3.99 8.30
C TYR A 95 -12.63 -2.91 8.83
N ASP A 96 -13.91 -2.99 8.49
CA ASP A 96 -14.93 -2.04 8.95
C ASP A 96 -15.61 -2.45 10.26
N ASP A 97 -15.06 -3.41 10.99
CA ASP A 97 -15.53 -3.70 12.34
C ASP A 97 -15.41 -2.44 13.22
N PRO A 98 -16.50 -1.99 13.88
CA PRO A 98 -16.48 -0.75 14.67
C PRO A 98 -15.44 -0.73 15.78
N SER A 99 -14.96 -1.89 16.25
CA SER A 99 -13.89 -1.94 17.26
C SER A 99 -12.55 -1.37 16.77
N PHE A 100 -12.34 -1.29 15.45
CA PHE A 100 -11.12 -0.73 14.84
C PHE A 100 -11.21 0.78 14.58
N PHE A 101 -12.42 1.36 14.62
CA PHE A 101 -12.66 2.77 14.29
C PHE A 101 -11.85 3.75 15.14
N PRO A 102 -11.63 3.53 16.46
CA PRO A 102 -10.77 4.40 17.25
C PRO A 102 -9.34 4.51 16.71
N VAL A 103 -8.80 3.44 16.12
CA VAL A 103 -7.44 3.45 15.52
C VAL A 103 -7.43 4.29 14.24
N TYR A 104 -8.48 4.17 13.41
CA TYR A 104 -8.61 4.98 12.19
C TYR A 104 -8.82 6.47 12.51
N ALA A 105 -9.64 6.79 13.51
CA ALA A 105 -9.82 8.15 14.01
C ALA A 105 -8.49 8.77 14.46
N ALA A 106 -7.67 8.01 15.19
CA ALA A 106 -6.34 8.46 15.61
C ALA A 106 -5.38 8.68 14.43
N ALA A 107 -5.47 7.86 13.39
CA ALA A 107 -4.68 8.05 12.17
C ALA A 107 -5.10 9.29 11.39
N GLU A 108 -6.41 9.55 11.30
CA GLU A 108 -6.97 10.77 10.71
C GLU A 108 -6.49 12.02 11.47
N GLU A 109 -6.64 12.03 12.80
CA GLU A 109 -6.19 13.14 13.65
C GLU A 109 -4.67 13.37 13.55
N ALA A 110 -3.88 12.29 13.50
CA ALA A 110 -2.43 12.37 13.33
C ALA A 110 -2.00 12.78 11.91
N GLY A 111 -2.93 12.83 10.94
CA GLY A 111 -2.64 13.07 9.53
C GLY A 111 -1.73 12.01 8.93
N LEU A 112 -1.85 10.76 9.36
CA LEU A 112 -1.07 9.63 8.84
C LEU A 112 -1.93 8.84 7.84
N PRO A 113 -1.53 8.75 6.55
CA PRO A 113 -2.21 7.86 5.62
C PRO A 113 -2.07 6.40 6.05
N ILE A 114 -3.06 5.58 5.72
CA ILE A 114 -3.01 4.13 5.96
C ILE A 114 -2.98 3.39 4.62
N LEU A 115 -1.94 2.56 4.44
CA LEU A 115 -1.88 1.54 3.41
C LEU A 115 -2.51 0.24 3.94
N PHE A 116 -3.66 -0.13 3.40
CA PHE A 116 -4.33 -1.39 3.70
C PHE A 116 -3.91 -2.45 2.68
N HIS A 117 -3.56 -3.63 3.17
CA HIS A 117 -3.58 -4.81 2.32
C HIS A 117 -5.02 -5.08 1.90
N THR A 118 -5.33 -5.06 0.60
CA THR A 118 -6.65 -5.46 0.13
C THR A 118 -6.55 -6.64 -0.82
N GLY A 119 -7.42 -7.63 -0.63
CA GLY A 119 -7.42 -8.82 -1.46
C GLY A 119 -6.87 -10.09 -0.80
N ALA A 120 -6.49 -11.02 -1.66
CA ALA A 120 -5.95 -12.31 -1.27
C ALA A 120 -4.59 -12.16 -0.58
N VAL A 121 -4.38 -12.97 0.46
CA VAL A 121 -3.10 -13.06 1.17
C VAL A 121 -2.44 -14.39 0.83
N ALA A 122 -1.19 -14.31 0.37
CA ALA A 122 -0.38 -15.48 0.00
C ALA A 122 0.30 -16.13 1.23
N VAL A 123 -0.47 -16.40 2.29
CA VAL A 123 0.02 -17.14 3.46
C VAL A 123 -0.35 -18.62 3.30
N LYS A 124 0.65 -19.49 3.39
CA LYS A 124 0.44 -20.94 3.32
C LYS A 124 -0.43 -21.39 4.49
N SER A 125 -1.40 -22.26 4.23
CA SER A 125 -2.20 -22.90 5.28
C SER A 125 -1.41 -24.03 5.91
N ASP A 126 -0.81 -23.79 7.08
CA ASP A 126 -0.11 -24.80 7.86
C ASP A 126 -0.28 -24.59 9.38
N LYS A 127 0.27 -25.49 10.20
CA LYS A 127 0.14 -25.43 11.66
C LYS A 127 0.78 -24.17 12.27
N ASN A 128 1.80 -23.61 11.64
CA ASN A 128 2.49 -22.43 12.14
C ASN A 128 1.68 -21.16 11.85
N THR A 129 0.93 -21.13 10.75
CA THR A 129 0.13 -19.96 10.35
C THR A 129 -1.29 -19.99 10.88
N ALA A 130 -1.84 -21.17 11.21
CA ALA A 130 -3.21 -21.34 11.71
C ALA A 130 -3.52 -20.47 12.95
N ARG A 131 -2.54 -20.28 13.84
CA ARG A 131 -2.68 -19.46 15.06
C ARG A 131 -3.02 -18.00 14.78
N TYR A 132 -2.67 -17.49 13.60
CA TYR A 132 -2.94 -16.09 13.22
C TYR A 132 -4.35 -15.88 12.68
N ASN A 133 -5.15 -16.95 12.50
CA ASN A 133 -6.56 -16.86 12.07
C ASN A 133 -6.73 -15.95 10.83
N ILE A 134 -5.87 -16.09 9.84
CA ILE A 134 -5.84 -15.18 8.68
C ILE A 134 -6.93 -15.58 7.68
N SER A 135 -7.73 -14.61 7.24
CA SER A 135 -8.73 -14.80 6.18
C SER A 135 -8.73 -13.62 5.22
N SER A 136 -8.50 -13.89 3.93
CA SER A 136 -8.58 -12.89 2.85
C SER A 136 -9.95 -12.20 2.82
N ALA A 137 -11.02 -12.89 3.22
CA ALA A 137 -12.37 -12.34 3.21
C ALA A 137 -12.52 -11.09 4.10
N ARG A 138 -11.69 -10.95 5.15
CA ARG A 138 -11.71 -9.80 6.07
C ARG A 138 -11.03 -8.56 5.51
N MET A 139 -10.33 -8.70 4.38
CA MET A 139 -9.57 -7.67 3.68
C MET A 139 -10.18 -7.35 2.31
N ARG A 140 -11.48 -7.63 2.13
CA ARG A 140 -12.20 -7.25 0.91
C ARG A 140 -12.23 -5.73 0.77
N PRO A 141 -12.03 -5.20 -0.46
CA PRO A 141 -12.03 -3.76 -0.70
C PRO A 141 -13.32 -3.06 -0.28
N ILE A 142 -14.48 -3.73 -0.37
CA ILE A 142 -15.75 -3.09 -0.03
C ILE A 142 -15.82 -2.57 1.41
N PHE A 143 -15.07 -3.17 2.35
CA PHE A 143 -15.01 -2.68 3.73
C PHE A 143 -14.29 -1.33 3.86
N ILE A 144 -13.44 -0.98 2.89
CA ILE A 144 -12.80 0.34 2.85
C ILE A 144 -13.83 1.46 2.61
N ASP A 145 -14.95 1.18 1.93
CA ASP A 145 -16.01 2.17 1.69
C ASP A 145 -16.60 2.70 3.02
N SER A 146 -16.91 1.81 3.96
CA SER A 146 -17.41 2.16 5.29
C SER A 146 -16.42 3.04 6.05
N ILE A 147 -15.12 2.71 5.99
CA ILE A 147 -14.05 3.43 6.66
C ILE A 147 -13.88 4.82 6.04
N ALA A 148 -13.80 4.90 4.71
CA ALA A 148 -13.61 6.14 3.98
C ALA A 148 -14.73 7.16 4.23
N LYS A 149 -15.97 6.68 4.40
CA LYS A 149 -17.13 7.51 4.75
C LYS A 149 -17.15 7.94 6.21
N ALA A 150 -16.67 7.09 7.12
CA ALA A 150 -16.57 7.41 8.54
C ALA A 150 -15.44 8.43 8.83
N PHE A 151 -14.37 8.40 8.02
CA PHE A 151 -13.15 9.20 8.17
C PHE A 151 -12.80 9.88 6.83
N PRO A 152 -13.55 10.92 6.43
CA PRO A 152 -13.40 11.55 5.11
C PRO A 152 -12.07 12.30 4.91
N ASP A 153 -11.37 12.64 5.98
CA ASP A 153 -10.07 13.34 5.93
C ASP A 153 -8.89 12.35 5.96
N LEU A 154 -9.13 11.11 6.40
CA LEU A 154 -8.15 10.03 6.37
C LEU A 154 -7.80 9.65 4.92
N LYS A 155 -6.51 9.73 4.58
CA LYS A 155 -6.01 9.23 3.30
C LYS A 155 -5.78 7.72 3.37
N ILE A 156 -6.43 6.99 2.48
CA ILE A 156 -6.43 5.53 2.46
C ILE A 156 -5.81 5.04 1.16
N ILE A 157 -4.90 4.08 1.22
CA ILE A 157 -4.31 3.42 0.06
C ILE A 157 -4.70 1.94 0.10
N MET A 158 -5.39 1.46 -0.94
CA MET A 158 -5.69 0.05 -1.15
C MET A 158 -4.57 -0.61 -1.95
N ALA A 159 -3.94 -1.62 -1.37
CA ALA A 159 -2.93 -2.38 -2.07
C ALA A 159 -3.51 -3.27 -3.18
N HIS A 160 -2.79 -3.41 -4.28
CA HIS A 160 -3.06 -4.42 -5.32
C HIS A 160 -4.41 -4.27 -6.03
N LEU A 161 -5.00 -3.08 -5.99
CA LEU A 161 -6.36 -2.80 -6.47
C LEU A 161 -7.38 -3.86 -5.99
N GLY A 162 -7.18 -4.42 -4.80
CA GLY A 162 -8.11 -5.38 -4.20
C GLY A 162 -8.10 -6.82 -4.73
N MET A 163 -7.08 -7.26 -5.47
CA MET A 163 -6.99 -8.59 -6.11
C MET A 163 -7.51 -9.75 -5.22
N PRO A 164 -8.53 -10.54 -5.63
CA PRO A 164 -9.18 -10.57 -6.94
C PRO A 164 -10.45 -9.72 -7.06
N TRP A 165 -10.86 -9.02 -5.99
CA TRP A 165 -12.11 -8.26 -5.91
C TRP A 165 -11.99 -6.85 -6.51
N HIS A 166 -11.48 -6.77 -7.74
CA HIS A 166 -11.23 -5.51 -8.41
C HIS A 166 -12.49 -4.65 -8.59
N ASP A 167 -13.62 -5.27 -8.91
CA ASP A 167 -14.88 -4.54 -9.09
C ASP A 167 -15.30 -3.79 -7.82
N GLU A 168 -15.06 -4.38 -6.65
CA GLU A 168 -15.27 -3.71 -5.36
C GLU A 168 -14.30 -2.54 -5.20
N ALA A 169 -13.00 -2.75 -5.43
CA ALA A 169 -11.99 -1.72 -5.31
C ALA A 169 -12.26 -0.51 -6.23
N ILE A 170 -12.66 -0.76 -7.48
CA ILE A 170 -12.97 0.29 -8.46
C ILE A 170 -14.18 1.11 -7.99
N ILE A 171 -15.23 0.45 -7.49
CA ILE A 171 -16.41 1.14 -6.95
C ILE A 171 -16.02 2.00 -5.74
N VAL A 172 -15.24 1.44 -4.81
CA VAL A 172 -14.76 2.17 -3.62
C VAL A 172 -13.95 3.41 -4.04
N LEU A 173 -12.99 3.25 -4.96
CA LEU A 173 -12.19 4.37 -5.48
C LEU A 173 -13.06 5.47 -6.09
N ARG A 174 -14.00 5.09 -6.95
CA ARG A 174 -14.84 6.05 -7.69
C ARG A 174 -15.70 6.92 -6.78
N TYR A 175 -16.20 6.37 -5.68
CA TYR A 175 -17.12 7.08 -4.79
C TYR A 175 -16.45 7.75 -3.58
N ASN A 176 -15.19 7.43 -3.28
CA ASN A 176 -14.50 7.94 -2.09
C ASN A 176 -13.22 8.71 -2.47
N PRO A 177 -13.24 10.06 -2.49
CA PRO A 177 -12.13 10.87 -3.00
C PRO A 177 -10.87 10.84 -2.12
N ASN A 178 -10.97 10.33 -0.89
CA ASN A 178 -9.87 10.12 0.05
C ASN A 178 -9.23 8.73 -0.07
N VAL A 179 -9.74 7.86 -0.95
CA VAL A 179 -9.20 6.52 -1.21
C VAL A 179 -8.36 6.52 -2.47
N PHE A 180 -7.22 5.86 -2.41
CA PHE A 180 -6.26 5.67 -3.49
C PHE A 180 -5.95 4.18 -3.62
N ALA A 181 -5.34 3.76 -4.73
CA ALA A 181 -4.91 2.38 -4.89
C ALA A 181 -3.59 2.27 -5.65
N ASP A 182 -2.76 1.31 -5.25
CA ASP A 182 -1.64 0.87 -6.07
C ASP A 182 -2.05 -0.28 -7.00
N LEU A 183 -1.29 -0.44 -8.07
CA LEU A 183 -1.36 -1.57 -8.99
C LEU A 183 -0.19 -2.54 -8.77
N ALA A 184 0.45 -2.51 -7.60
CA ALA A 184 1.47 -3.50 -7.26
C ALA A 184 0.79 -4.86 -7.34
N ILE A 185 1.23 -5.77 -8.20
CA ILE A 185 0.69 -7.12 -8.21
C ILE A 185 1.87 -8.04 -7.92
N GLY A 186 1.72 -8.85 -6.86
CA GLY A 186 2.77 -9.75 -6.40
C GLY A 186 3.22 -10.71 -7.50
N HIS A 187 4.43 -11.25 -7.35
CA HIS A 187 5.22 -12.03 -8.32
C HIS A 187 4.50 -13.14 -9.14
N ASN A 188 3.28 -13.55 -8.74
CA ASN A 188 2.50 -14.61 -9.39
C ASN A 188 1.31 -14.12 -10.22
N TYR A 189 1.00 -12.83 -10.19
CA TYR A 189 -0.04 -12.24 -11.02
C TYR A 189 0.52 -10.97 -11.67
N GLY A 190 0.68 -10.95 -12.99
CA GLY A 190 1.19 -9.80 -13.71
C GLY A 190 0.08 -8.84 -14.13
N VAL A 191 0.44 -7.61 -14.54
CA VAL A 191 -0.43 -6.75 -15.37
C VAL A 191 -0.93 -7.53 -16.62
N GLU A 192 -0.17 -8.54 -17.02
CA GLU A 192 -0.42 -9.49 -18.10
C GLU A 192 -1.62 -10.41 -17.85
N ASP A 193 -1.97 -10.66 -16.58
CA ASP A 193 -3.17 -11.39 -16.19
C ASP A 193 -4.42 -10.50 -16.23
N TYR A 194 -4.23 -9.18 -16.23
CA TYR A 194 -5.30 -8.24 -16.49
C TYR A 194 -5.50 -8.10 -17.99
N SER A 195 -6.63 -8.61 -18.47
CA SER A 195 -7.00 -8.36 -19.85
C SER A 195 -7.04 -6.85 -20.13
N ARG A 196 -6.66 -6.43 -21.33
CA ARG A 196 -6.88 -5.05 -21.81
C ARG A 196 -8.30 -4.53 -21.53
N SER A 197 -9.28 -5.43 -21.64
CA SER A 197 -10.68 -5.15 -21.38
C SER A 197 -10.98 -4.81 -19.91
N PHE A 198 -10.20 -5.36 -18.96
CA PHE A 198 -10.31 -5.01 -17.55
C PHE A 198 -9.98 -3.54 -17.34
N PHE A 199 -8.79 -3.10 -17.78
CA PHE A 199 -8.36 -1.71 -17.57
C PHE A 199 -9.28 -0.71 -18.27
N GLN A 200 -9.77 -1.04 -19.47
CA GLN A 200 -10.75 -0.19 -20.18
C GLN A 200 -12.08 -0.05 -19.43
N ARG A 201 -12.55 -1.11 -18.73
CA ARG A 201 -13.77 -1.05 -17.91
C ARG A 201 -13.53 -0.37 -16.57
N ALA A 202 -12.42 -0.69 -15.93
CA ALA A 202 -12.04 -0.16 -14.62
C ALA A 202 -11.81 1.35 -14.67
N PHE A 203 -11.16 1.81 -15.74
CA PHE A 203 -10.69 3.18 -15.91
C PHE A 203 -11.20 3.78 -17.21
N ALA A 204 -12.50 3.60 -17.47
CA ALA A 204 -13.16 4.12 -18.67
C ALA A 204 -13.10 5.65 -18.76
N HIS A 205 -12.97 6.35 -17.64
CA HIS A 205 -12.82 7.80 -17.58
C HIS A 205 -11.45 8.18 -17.02
N PRO A 206 -10.72 9.16 -17.61
CA PRO A 206 -9.43 9.62 -17.07
C PRO A 206 -9.48 10.09 -15.61
N ALA A 207 -10.67 10.53 -15.16
CA ALA A 207 -10.93 10.92 -13.78
C ALA A 207 -10.84 9.75 -12.78
N ASP A 208 -11.07 8.50 -13.24
CA ASP A 208 -10.97 7.29 -12.42
C ASP A 208 -9.51 6.93 -12.09
N LEU A 209 -8.54 7.50 -12.82
CA LEU A 209 -7.11 7.19 -12.68
C LEU A 209 -6.37 8.15 -11.75
N LYS A 210 -6.96 9.30 -11.44
CA LYS A 210 -6.32 10.33 -10.60
C LYS A 210 -6.06 9.84 -9.16
N GLN A 211 -6.71 8.77 -8.74
CA GLN A 211 -6.57 8.16 -7.41
C GLN A 211 -5.61 6.95 -7.40
N LEU A 212 -4.94 6.67 -8.52
CA LEU A 212 -3.87 5.67 -8.52
C LEU A 212 -2.56 6.23 -7.95
N VAL A 213 -1.79 5.35 -7.34
CA VAL A 213 -0.43 5.62 -6.85
C VAL A 213 0.53 4.53 -7.34
N PHE A 214 1.80 4.87 -7.54
CA PHE A 214 2.83 3.91 -7.90
C PHE A 214 3.19 3.03 -6.70
N GLY A 215 3.14 1.71 -6.86
CA GLY A 215 3.46 0.74 -5.80
C GLY A 215 4.20 -0.49 -6.33
N GLY A 216 5.17 -0.96 -5.55
CA GLY A 216 6.07 -2.07 -5.86
C GLY A 216 5.66 -3.44 -5.30
N SER A 217 5.52 -3.51 -3.98
CA SER A 217 5.28 -4.71 -3.15
C SER A 217 6.14 -5.90 -3.60
N HIS A 218 7.46 -5.75 -3.58
CA HIS A 218 8.38 -6.70 -4.19
C HIS A 218 9.50 -7.15 -3.24
N PHE A 219 9.47 -8.45 -2.92
CA PHE A 219 10.58 -9.13 -2.24
C PHE A 219 11.80 -9.40 -3.15
N SER A 220 11.66 -9.21 -4.46
CA SER A 220 12.52 -9.80 -5.49
C SER A 220 13.50 -8.85 -6.18
N HIS A 221 13.71 -7.64 -5.65
CA HIS A 221 14.70 -6.69 -6.20
C HIS A 221 14.47 -6.35 -7.68
N SER A 222 13.20 -6.33 -8.09
CA SER A 222 12.77 -6.20 -9.49
C SER A 222 11.85 -5.00 -9.71
N ASN A 223 11.98 -3.95 -8.90
CA ASN A 223 11.07 -2.79 -8.95
C ASN A 223 11.17 -2.05 -10.30
N TRP A 224 12.30 -2.18 -11.00
CA TRP A 224 12.48 -1.71 -12.38
C TRP A 224 11.52 -2.37 -13.38
N ILE A 225 11.13 -3.64 -13.17
CA ILE A 225 10.14 -4.32 -14.02
C ILE A 225 8.76 -3.67 -13.85
N LEU A 226 8.42 -3.26 -12.63
CA LEU A 226 7.12 -2.63 -12.36
C LEU A 226 7.02 -1.23 -12.93
N GLN A 227 8.08 -0.44 -12.81
CA GLN A 227 8.12 0.88 -13.45
C GLN A 227 7.79 0.76 -14.94
N LYS A 228 8.43 -0.19 -15.64
CA LYS A 228 8.14 -0.48 -17.04
C LYS A 228 6.67 -0.84 -17.26
N ARG A 229 6.08 -1.68 -16.40
CA ARG A 229 4.66 -2.08 -16.49
C ARG A 229 3.69 -0.90 -16.29
N TYR A 230 4.01 0.05 -15.41
CA TYR A 230 3.20 1.28 -15.29
C TYR A 230 3.25 2.12 -16.56
N TYR A 231 4.43 2.29 -17.18
CA TYR A 231 4.53 3.01 -18.45
C TYR A 231 3.80 2.29 -19.59
N GLU A 232 3.90 0.97 -19.68
CA GLU A 232 3.12 0.18 -20.65
C GLU A 232 1.60 0.38 -20.47
N LEU A 233 1.13 0.46 -19.23
CA LEU A 233 -0.27 0.79 -18.92
C LEU A 233 -0.62 2.23 -19.30
N PHE A 234 0.27 3.18 -19.03
CA PHE A 234 0.07 4.59 -19.37
C PHE A 234 -0.06 4.78 -20.88
N ASP A 235 0.82 4.15 -21.65
CA ASP A 235 0.80 4.17 -23.11
C ASP A 235 -0.48 3.51 -23.63
N PHE A 236 -0.85 2.35 -23.05
CA PHE A 236 -2.04 1.60 -23.46
C PHE A 236 -3.35 2.36 -23.25
N LEU A 237 -3.49 3.06 -22.12
CA LEU A 237 -4.69 3.83 -21.80
C LEU A 237 -4.62 5.29 -22.29
N HIS A 238 -3.52 5.68 -22.94
CA HIS A 238 -3.24 7.05 -23.38
C HIS A 238 -3.35 8.07 -22.23
N ILE A 239 -2.70 7.76 -21.10
CA ILE A 239 -2.77 8.58 -19.90
C ILE A 239 -1.98 9.88 -20.09
N PRO A 240 -2.60 11.06 -19.92
CA PRO A 240 -1.89 12.33 -20.04
C PRO A 240 -0.72 12.43 -19.06
N GLU A 241 0.38 13.05 -19.48
CA GLU A 241 1.62 13.16 -18.70
C GLU A 241 1.39 13.79 -17.31
N GLU A 242 0.45 14.72 -17.19
CA GLU A 242 0.03 15.33 -15.92
C GLU A 242 -0.56 14.32 -14.93
N ILE A 243 -1.32 13.34 -15.41
CA ILE A 243 -1.89 12.27 -14.60
C ILE A 243 -0.81 11.24 -14.27
N GLN A 244 0.09 10.93 -15.22
CA GLN A 244 1.23 10.06 -14.94
C GLN A 244 2.10 10.61 -13.80
N LYS A 245 2.39 11.92 -13.80
CA LYS A 245 3.14 12.60 -12.71
C LYS A 245 2.44 12.49 -11.36
N LYS A 246 1.09 12.58 -11.34
CA LYS A 246 0.30 12.37 -10.12
C LYS A 246 0.43 10.93 -9.60
N ILE A 247 0.29 9.95 -10.49
CA ILE A 247 0.38 8.53 -10.14
C ILE A 247 1.79 8.19 -9.62
N LEU A 248 2.83 8.66 -10.32
CA LEU A 248 4.22 8.32 -10.02
C LEU A 248 4.76 8.96 -8.74
N ALA A 249 4.28 10.15 -8.36
CA ALA A 249 4.73 10.83 -7.14
C ALA A 249 3.73 11.83 -6.56
N GLY A 250 3.03 12.60 -7.40
CA GLY A 250 2.26 13.77 -6.93
C GLY A 250 1.19 13.44 -5.88
N ASN A 251 0.47 12.33 -6.05
CA ASN A 251 -0.57 11.92 -5.10
C ASN A 251 0.00 11.59 -3.72
N ILE A 252 1.07 10.80 -3.65
CA ILE A 252 1.68 10.44 -2.36
C ILE A 252 2.40 11.65 -1.73
N GLN A 253 2.99 12.53 -2.53
CA GLN A 253 3.55 13.80 -2.05
C GLN A 253 2.49 14.65 -1.36
N GLU A 254 1.31 14.78 -1.96
CA GLU A 254 0.19 15.51 -1.36
C GLU A 254 -0.26 14.87 -0.03
N MET A 255 -0.39 13.55 0.00
CA MET A 255 -0.76 12.81 1.22
C MET A 255 0.26 12.99 2.35
N LEU A 256 1.56 12.94 2.02
CA LEU A 256 2.64 13.01 3.00
C LEU A 256 3.12 14.43 3.31
N LYS A 257 2.69 15.42 2.50
CA LYS A 257 3.11 16.83 2.54
C LYS A 257 4.62 17.01 2.36
N ILE A 258 5.19 16.38 1.31
CA ILE A 258 6.63 16.39 0.97
C ILE A 258 6.94 16.81 -0.46
#